data_AF-A0A7S0TP92-F1
#
_entry.id   AF-A0A7S0TP92-F1
#
_cell.length_a   1.000
_cell.length_b   1.000
_cell.length_c   1.000
_cell.angle_alpha   90.00
_cell.angle_beta   90.00
_cell.angle_gamma   90.00
#
_symmetry.space_group_name_H-M   'P 1'
#
loop_
_entity.id
_entity.type
_entity.pdbx_description
1 polymer ?
#
loop_
_entity_poly.entity_id
_entity_poly.type
_entity_poly.pdbx_seq_one_letter_code
_entity_poly.pdbx_strand_id
1 'polypeptide(L)'
;GGVGLPDPSEDYVPCLDCLPGETRVEAYCISCPDGQYGGAVGRCDTCPAGSEARRVRVYDVWGSELPEGFTTGCLGRCGSNGWRPFEVHVDAGGSHMAPSQSWLELAVNATEPAQVSFEYTLEGCDPKNAEAALEFRISGRPMPLTTSCGGGTTLVLAVVPTGPQTLRWVFSLHKDGPGGMPSMARARLERLRVGDPR
;
A
#
# COMPACT_ATOMS: atom_id res chain seq x y z
N GLY A 1 23.23 26.68 -46.59
CA GLY A 1 23.84 26.51 -45.25
C GLY A 1 22.83 26.96 -44.24
N GLY A 2 22.44 26.09 -43.32
CA GLY A 2 21.18 26.18 -42.55
C GLY A 2 21.13 27.25 -41.46
N VAL A 3 19.90 27.46 -40.98
CA VAL A 3 19.61 28.14 -39.71
C VAL A 3 19.25 27.03 -38.73
N GLY A 4 20.03 26.89 -37.66
CA GLY A 4 19.76 25.93 -36.60
C GLY A 4 18.55 26.36 -35.79
N LEU A 5 17.60 25.44 -35.59
CA LEU A 5 16.54 25.59 -34.60
C LEU A 5 17.14 25.31 -33.21
N PRO A 6 16.76 26.07 -32.16
CA PRO A 6 17.11 25.69 -30.81
C PRO A 6 16.48 24.34 -30.48
N ASP A 7 17.31 23.44 -29.96
CA ASP A 7 16.93 22.15 -29.40
C ASP A 7 15.95 22.42 -28.25
N PRO A 8 14.67 22.01 -28.31
CA PRO A 8 13.91 21.90 -27.08
C PRO A 8 14.57 20.75 -26.33
N SER A 9 15.37 21.08 -25.33
CA SER A 9 15.70 20.15 -24.26
C SER A 9 14.38 19.60 -23.74
N GLU A 10 13.96 18.47 -24.29
CA GLU A 10 12.97 17.60 -23.68
C GLU A 10 13.62 17.14 -22.38
N ASP A 11 13.44 17.97 -21.35
CA ASP A 11 13.31 17.48 -19.99
C ASP A 11 12.15 16.49 -20.05
N TYR A 12 12.49 15.26 -20.40
CA TYR A 12 11.65 14.09 -20.37
C TYR A 12 11.43 13.80 -18.89
N VAL A 13 10.66 14.67 -18.23
CA VAL A 13 10.12 14.40 -16.91
C VAL A 13 9.09 13.31 -17.17
N PRO A 14 9.36 12.05 -16.77
CA PRO A 14 8.39 10.99 -16.95
C PRO A 14 7.08 11.46 -16.35
N CYS A 15 5.97 11.23 -17.05
CA CYS A 15 4.65 11.40 -16.43
C CYS A 15 4.61 10.50 -15.20
N LEU A 16 4.84 11.07 -14.02
CA LEU A 16 4.31 10.49 -12.81
C LEU A 16 2.81 10.77 -12.92
N ASP A 17 2.06 9.77 -13.37
CA ASP A 17 0.61 9.85 -13.42
C ASP A 17 0.14 10.18 -11.99
N CYS A 18 -0.50 11.34 -11.82
CA CYS A 18 -1.09 11.69 -10.53
C CYS A 18 -2.06 10.59 -10.10
N LEU A 19 -2.29 10.45 -8.80
CA LEU A 19 -3.17 9.39 -8.29
C LEU A 19 -4.58 9.55 -8.90
N PRO A 20 -5.34 8.45 -9.05
CA PRO A 20 -6.73 8.55 -9.49
C PRO A 20 -7.53 9.55 -8.65
N GLY A 21 -8.18 10.51 -9.31
CA GLY A 21 -8.89 11.61 -8.66
C GLY A 21 -8.03 12.87 -8.40
N GLU A 22 -6.79 12.90 -8.89
CA GLU A 22 -5.90 14.05 -8.86
C GLU A 22 -5.60 14.57 -10.27
N THR A 23 -5.20 15.84 -10.35
CA THR A 23 -4.67 16.45 -11.57
C THR A 23 -3.36 17.16 -11.27
N ARG A 24 -2.47 17.23 -12.26
CA ARG A 24 -1.16 17.88 -12.12
C ARG A 24 -1.27 19.38 -12.35
N VAL A 25 -1.18 20.19 -11.31
CA VAL A 25 -1.01 21.64 -11.43
C VAL A 25 0.46 21.96 -11.25
N GLU A 26 1.10 22.41 -12.33
CA GLU A 26 2.55 22.66 -12.39
C GLU A 26 3.38 21.40 -12.04
N ALA A 27 4.06 21.42 -10.90
CA ALA A 27 4.88 20.32 -10.39
C ALA A 27 4.16 19.45 -9.33
N TYR A 28 2.93 19.77 -8.97
CA TYR A 28 2.20 19.13 -7.86
C TYR A 28 0.94 18.40 -8.36
N CYS A 29 0.68 17.22 -7.79
CA CYS A 29 -0.62 16.57 -7.93
C CYS A 29 -1.57 17.15 -6.88
N ILE A 30 -2.70 17.69 -7.33
CA ILE A 30 -3.76 18.21 -6.46
C ILE A 30 -5.03 17.37 -6.61
N SER A 31 -5.75 17.16 -5.51
CA SER A 31 -7.02 16.43 -5.55
C SER A 31 -8.10 17.24 -6.26
N CYS A 32 -8.87 16.56 -7.11
CA CYS A 32 -10.01 17.17 -7.77
C CYS A 32 -11.17 17.43 -6.79
N PRO A 33 -11.92 18.54 -6.96
CA PRO A 33 -13.13 18.81 -6.19
C PRO A 33 -14.17 17.69 -6.33
N ASP A 34 -15.09 17.61 -5.37
CA ASP A 34 -16.17 16.62 -5.41
C ASP A 34 -16.99 16.78 -6.71
N GLY A 35 -17.33 15.65 -7.33
CA GLY A 35 -18.01 15.63 -8.63
C GLY A 35 -17.11 15.95 -9.83
N GLN A 36 -15.78 15.98 -9.66
CA GLN A 36 -14.82 16.11 -10.76
C GLN A 36 -13.74 15.01 -10.72
N TYR A 37 -13.25 14.61 -11.88
CA TYR A 37 -12.19 13.61 -12.04
C TYR A 37 -10.95 14.20 -12.75
N GLY A 38 -9.78 13.60 -12.52
CA GLY A 38 -8.55 13.97 -13.22
C GLY A 38 -8.68 13.61 -14.70
N GLY A 39 -8.82 14.63 -15.56
CA GLY A 39 -9.00 14.44 -17.00
C GLY A 39 -7.70 14.70 -17.76
N ALA A 40 -7.28 15.97 -17.82
CA ALA A 40 -6.02 16.41 -18.41
C ALA A 40 -5.10 17.04 -17.35
N VAL A 41 -3.81 17.16 -17.66
CA VAL A 41 -2.84 17.89 -16.81
C VAL A 41 -3.38 19.29 -16.49
N GLY A 42 -3.50 19.59 -15.20
CA GLY A 42 -3.94 20.88 -14.67
C GLY A 42 -5.45 21.08 -14.66
N ARG A 43 -6.23 20.04 -14.97
CA ARG A 43 -7.68 20.13 -15.12
C ARG A 43 -8.42 18.97 -14.47
N CYS A 44 -9.42 19.34 -13.68
CA CYS A 44 -10.45 18.44 -13.19
C CYS A 44 -11.69 18.62 -14.07
N ASP A 45 -12.20 17.52 -14.62
CA ASP A 45 -13.39 17.51 -15.46
C ASP A 45 -14.62 17.13 -14.65
N THR A 46 -15.74 17.80 -14.89
CA THR A 46 -17.00 17.50 -14.20
C THR A 46 -17.52 16.13 -14.62
N CYS A 47 -17.97 15.34 -13.65
CA CYS A 47 -18.65 14.08 -13.91
C CYS A 47 -19.93 14.33 -14.70
N PRO A 48 -20.20 13.55 -15.77
CA PRO A 48 -21.51 13.51 -16.42
C PRO A 48 -22.65 13.33 -15.41
N ALA A 49 -23.83 13.91 -15.70
CA ALA A 49 -25.00 13.76 -14.85
C ALA A 49 -25.33 12.26 -14.65
N GLY A 50 -25.44 11.83 -13.39
CA GLY A 50 -25.63 10.42 -13.02
C GLY A 50 -24.34 9.62 -12.80
N SER A 51 -23.16 10.26 -12.86
CA SER A 51 -21.87 9.66 -12.50
C SER A 51 -21.21 10.40 -11.33
N GLU A 52 -20.37 9.69 -10.57
CA GLU A 52 -19.62 10.22 -9.43
C GLU A 52 -18.12 9.96 -9.61
N ALA A 53 -17.27 10.94 -9.28
CA ALA A 53 -15.82 10.75 -9.24
C ALA A 53 -15.44 10.16 -7.89
N ARG A 54 -15.08 8.87 -7.89
CA ARG A 54 -14.68 8.18 -6.66
C ARG A 54 -13.22 8.48 -6.34
N ARG A 55 -12.97 8.91 -5.11
CA ARG A 55 -11.61 9.02 -4.57
C ARG A 55 -11.16 7.65 -4.09
N VAL A 56 -10.46 6.90 -4.95
CA VAL A 56 -9.88 5.61 -4.60
C VAL A 56 -8.39 5.60 -4.93
N ARG A 57 -7.56 5.35 -3.92
CA ARG A 57 -6.14 5.05 -4.07
C ARG A 57 -6.01 3.55 -4.32
N VAL A 58 -5.34 3.18 -5.41
CA VAL A 58 -5.15 1.78 -5.83
C VAL A 58 -3.66 1.48 -5.88
N TYR A 59 -3.26 0.40 -5.22
CA TYR A 59 -1.89 -0.10 -5.13
C TYR A 59 -1.83 -1.54 -5.66
N ASP A 60 -2.10 -1.67 -6.96
CA ASP A 60 -1.98 -2.92 -7.72
C ASP A 60 -0.57 -3.10 -8.30
N VAL A 61 0.22 -2.01 -8.37
CA VAL A 61 1.62 -1.97 -8.79
C VAL A 61 2.42 -1.23 -7.72
N TRP A 62 3.46 -1.86 -7.16
CA TRP A 62 4.29 -1.24 -6.12
C TRP A 62 5.67 -0.80 -6.63
N GLY A 63 6.16 -1.37 -7.73
CA GLY A 63 7.48 -1.02 -8.27
C GLY A 63 8.64 -1.44 -7.36
N SER A 64 9.74 -0.69 -7.40
CA SER A 64 10.98 -0.95 -6.64
C SER A 64 11.09 -0.20 -5.32
N GLU A 65 10.22 0.78 -5.07
CA GLU A 65 10.20 1.63 -3.88
C GLU A 65 8.78 1.77 -3.34
N LEU A 66 8.63 1.98 -2.03
CA LEU A 66 7.30 2.15 -1.44
C LEU A 66 6.69 3.46 -1.96
N PRO A 67 5.42 3.46 -2.41
CA PRO A 67 4.76 4.68 -2.85
C PRO A 67 4.69 5.75 -1.75
N GLU A 68 4.49 7.00 -2.15
CA GLU A 68 4.35 8.10 -1.20
C GLU A 68 3.24 7.85 -0.17
N GLY A 69 3.49 8.26 1.08
CA GLY A 69 2.57 8.08 2.20
C GLY A 69 2.75 6.75 2.95
N PHE A 70 3.50 5.81 2.38
CA PHE A 70 3.93 4.62 3.11
C PHE A 70 5.18 4.88 3.94
N THR A 71 5.20 4.27 5.12
CA THR A 71 6.41 4.11 5.92
C THR A 71 6.53 2.66 6.37
N THR A 72 7.75 2.20 6.59
CA THR A 72 7.98 0.83 7.05
C THR A 72 9.15 0.78 8.00
N GLY A 73 9.23 -0.30 8.78
CA GLY A 73 10.37 -0.57 9.62
C GLY A 73 10.29 -1.94 10.25
N CYS A 74 11.31 -2.27 11.04
CA CYS A 74 11.37 -3.54 11.74
C CYS A 74 11.98 -3.36 13.14
N LEU A 75 11.50 -4.15 14.09
CA LEU A 75 11.98 -4.20 15.47
C LEU A 75 12.35 -5.64 15.81
N GLY A 76 13.44 -5.82 16.56
CA GLY A 76 13.97 -7.13 16.95
C GLY A 76 14.98 -7.69 15.95
N ARG A 77 15.03 -9.02 15.81
CA ARG A 77 16.05 -9.71 15.00
C ARG A 77 15.65 -9.77 13.52
N CYS A 78 15.69 -8.61 12.89
CA CYS A 78 15.22 -8.41 11.53
C CYS A 78 16.23 -8.85 10.48
N GLY A 79 15.78 -9.56 9.44
CA GLY A 79 16.59 -9.83 8.24
C GLY A 79 16.48 -8.74 7.17
N SER A 80 15.45 -7.89 7.25
CA SER A 80 15.24 -6.71 6.39
C SER A 80 14.78 -5.51 7.21
N ASN A 81 14.90 -4.32 6.63
CA ASN A 81 14.51 -3.05 7.26
C ASN A 81 13.00 -2.74 7.14
N GLY A 82 12.16 -3.76 7.28
CA GLY A 82 10.71 -3.65 7.10
C GLY A 82 10.21 -4.37 5.84
N TRP A 83 9.08 -3.85 5.36
CA TRP A 83 8.35 -4.33 4.19
C TRP A 83 9.00 -3.87 2.90
N ARG A 84 8.94 -4.73 1.88
CA ARG A 84 9.65 -4.56 0.62
C ARG A 84 8.68 -4.58 -0.55
N PRO A 85 8.68 -3.56 -1.41
CA PRO A 85 7.87 -3.55 -2.61
C PRO A 85 8.47 -4.47 -3.66
N PHE A 86 7.58 -5.10 -4.42
CA PHE A 86 7.82 -5.85 -5.64
C PHE A 86 6.79 -5.40 -6.67
N GLU A 87 7.02 -5.68 -7.95
CA GLU A 87 6.20 -5.16 -9.04
C GLU A 87 4.68 -5.19 -8.77
N VAL A 88 4.15 -6.30 -8.26
CA VAL A 88 2.70 -6.51 -8.04
C VAL A 88 2.29 -6.73 -6.57
N HIS A 89 3.23 -6.64 -5.63
CA HIS A 89 2.94 -6.90 -4.21
C HIS A 89 3.94 -6.22 -3.28
N VAL A 90 3.61 -6.16 -1.99
CA VAL A 90 4.58 -5.81 -0.94
C VAL A 90 4.67 -6.98 0.05
N ASP A 91 5.87 -7.34 0.47
CA ASP A 91 6.07 -8.38 1.48
C ASP A 91 6.66 -7.84 2.77
N ALA A 92 6.47 -8.57 3.87
CA ALA A 92 6.92 -8.16 5.19
C ALA A 92 8.43 -8.25 5.41
N GLY A 93 9.21 -8.61 4.39
CA GLY A 93 10.62 -8.92 4.55
C GLY A 93 10.94 -10.41 4.49
N GLY A 94 12.20 -10.74 4.76
CA GLY A 94 12.70 -12.11 4.74
C GLY A 94 13.87 -12.30 5.69
N SER A 95 14.18 -13.57 5.97
CA SER A 95 15.29 -13.97 6.86
C SER A 95 15.17 -13.41 8.28
N HIS A 96 13.94 -13.20 8.74
CA HIS A 96 13.69 -12.78 10.12
C HIS A 96 14.03 -13.92 11.09
N MET A 97 14.51 -13.52 12.26
CA MET A 97 14.65 -14.41 13.41
C MET A 97 13.70 -13.94 14.52
N ALA A 98 13.25 -14.86 15.35
CA ALA A 98 12.39 -14.57 16.47
C ALA A 98 13.20 -14.06 17.68
N PRO A 99 12.64 -13.11 18.45
CA PRO A 99 11.44 -12.34 18.14
C PRO A 99 11.75 -11.20 17.15
N SER A 100 10.84 -10.97 16.21
CA SER A 100 10.88 -9.76 15.37
C SER A 100 9.48 -9.33 14.93
N GLN A 101 9.36 -8.04 14.63
CA GLN A 101 8.15 -7.43 14.10
C GLN A 101 8.49 -6.50 12.95
N SER A 102 7.94 -6.78 11.77
CA SER A 102 8.07 -5.95 10.57
C SER A 102 6.74 -5.28 10.28
N TRP A 103 6.73 -3.97 10.09
CA TRP A 103 5.50 -3.20 9.96
C TRP A 103 5.48 -2.32 8.72
N LEU A 104 4.30 -2.17 8.12
CA LEU A 104 4.00 -1.24 7.04
C LEU A 104 2.89 -0.32 7.53
N GLU A 105 3.01 0.96 7.23
CA GLU A 105 2.06 1.98 7.66
C GLU A 105 1.73 2.91 6.49
N LEU A 106 0.45 3.23 6.34
CA LEU A 106 -0.07 4.21 5.40
C LEU A 106 -0.88 5.26 6.16
N ALA A 107 -0.46 6.51 6.07
CA ALA A 107 -1.25 7.63 6.56
C ALA A 107 -2.35 7.98 5.54
N VAL A 108 -3.58 8.05 6.01
CA VAL A 108 -4.74 8.41 5.17
C VAL A 108 -5.53 9.51 5.85
N ASN A 109 -6.12 10.41 5.07
CA ASN A 109 -7.02 11.43 5.58
C ASN A 109 -8.33 11.36 4.79
N ALA A 110 -9.34 10.73 5.38
CA ALA A 110 -10.60 10.48 4.71
C ALA A 110 -11.57 11.64 4.99
N THR A 111 -12.09 12.30 3.95
CA THR A 111 -13.10 13.37 4.10
C THR A 111 -14.48 12.82 4.43
N GLU A 112 -14.73 11.56 4.09
CA GLU A 112 -15.92 10.77 4.36
C GLU A 112 -15.51 9.35 4.77
N PRO A 113 -16.41 8.53 5.36
CA PRO A 113 -16.08 7.13 5.65
C PRO A 113 -15.64 6.39 4.38
N ALA A 114 -14.41 5.89 4.38
CA ALA A 114 -13.84 5.15 3.26
C ALA A 114 -13.81 3.64 3.58
N GLN A 115 -13.51 2.84 2.57
CA GLN A 115 -13.18 1.43 2.69
C GLN A 115 -11.71 1.23 2.37
N VAL A 116 -11.06 0.38 3.17
CA VAL A 116 -9.80 -0.25 2.81
C VAL A 116 -10.08 -1.69 2.44
N SER A 117 -9.52 -2.13 1.31
CA SER A 117 -9.54 -3.52 0.87
C SER A 117 -8.14 -3.96 0.46
N PHE A 118 -7.79 -5.20 0.75
CA PHE A 118 -6.52 -5.79 0.30
C PHE A 118 -6.61 -7.31 0.35
N GLU A 119 -5.82 -7.95 -0.48
CA GLU A 119 -5.56 -9.39 -0.41
C GLU A 119 -4.25 -9.62 0.36
N TYR A 120 -4.22 -10.68 1.18
CA TYR A 120 -2.99 -11.09 1.85
C TYR A 120 -2.79 -12.60 1.88
N THR A 121 -1.54 -13.01 1.94
CA THR A 121 -1.11 -14.39 2.25
C THR A 121 -0.14 -14.39 3.43
N LEU A 122 -0.14 -15.48 4.19
CA LEU A 122 0.85 -15.76 5.23
C LEU A 122 1.43 -17.16 4.96
N GLU A 123 2.65 -17.19 4.44
CA GLU A 123 3.30 -18.40 3.92
C GLU A 123 4.62 -18.69 4.64
N GLY A 124 5.19 -19.87 4.41
CA GLY A 124 6.54 -20.23 4.88
C GLY A 124 6.68 -20.46 6.39
N CYS A 125 5.58 -20.53 7.13
CA CYS A 125 5.54 -20.86 8.56
C CYS A 125 4.80 -22.19 8.83
N ASP A 126 4.95 -22.70 10.05
CA ASP A 126 4.24 -23.87 10.55
C ASP A 126 2.84 -23.51 11.10
N PRO A 127 1.74 -23.98 10.46
CA PRO A 127 0.36 -23.72 10.92
C PRO A 127 0.07 -24.24 12.33
N LYS A 128 0.80 -25.26 12.80
CA LYS A 128 0.52 -25.92 14.09
C LYS A 128 1.13 -25.18 15.27
N ASN A 129 2.09 -24.29 15.02
CA ASN A 129 2.96 -23.75 16.05
C ASN A 129 2.87 -22.23 16.25
N ALA A 130 1.93 -21.56 15.56
CA ALA A 130 1.77 -20.10 15.60
C ALA A 130 3.12 -19.37 15.42
N GLU A 131 3.93 -19.85 14.48
CA GLU A 131 5.29 -19.35 14.24
C GLU A 131 5.29 -17.88 13.85
N ALA A 132 4.33 -17.47 13.02
CA ALA A 132 4.16 -16.10 12.57
C ALA A 132 2.69 -15.70 12.55
N ALA A 133 2.46 -14.39 12.62
CA ALA A 133 1.13 -13.79 12.55
C ALA A 133 1.19 -12.49 11.75
N LEU A 134 0.09 -12.18 11.05
CA LEU A 134 -0.18 -10.85 10.51
C LEU A 134 -1.29 -10.21 11.34
N GLU A 135 -1.14 -8.94 11.63
CA GLU A 135 -2.19 -8.10 12.22
C GLU A 135 -2.43 -6.88 11.35
N PHE A 136 -3.69 -6.48 11.18
CA PHE A 136 -4.07 -5.23 10.54
C PHE A 136 -4.74 -4.31 11.56
N ARG A 137 -4.34 -3.03 11.60
CA ARG A 137 -4.86 -2.02 12.52
C ARG A 137 -5.32 -0.78 11.77
N ILE A 138 -6.40 -0.17 12.26
CA ILE A 138 -6.83 1.17 11.88
C ILE A 138 -6.70 2.06 13.11
N SER A 139 -5.76 3.01 13.07
CA SER A 139 -5.45 3.94 14.17
C SER A 139 -5.24 3.22 15.51
N GLY A 140 -4.47 2.12 15.46
CA GLY A 140 -4.14 1.28 16.60
C GLY A 140 -5.20 0.23 16.97
N ARG A 141 -6.43 0.31 16.44
CA ARG A 141 -7.47 -0.69 16.68
C ARG A 141 -7.25 -1.93 15.81
N PRO A 142 -7.11 -3.13 16.39
CA PRO A 142 -6.99 -4.37 15.62
C PRO A 142 -8.26 -4.67 14.84
N MET A 143 -8.08 -5.08 13.59
CA MET A 143 -9.12 -5.60 12.72
C MET A 143 -9.01 -7.12 12.64
N PRO A 144 -10.13 -7.86 12.61
CA PRO A 144 -10.10 -9.31 12.54
C PRO A 144 -9.52 -9.78 11.21
N LEU A 145 -8.55 -10.68 11.28
CA LEU A 145 -8.00 -11.42 10.15
C LEU A 145 -8.32 -12.90 10.30
N THR A 146 -8.69 -13.57 9.21
CA THR A 146 -9.26 -14.93 9.23
C THR A 146 -8.29 -16.06 8.87
N THR A 147 -7.04 -15.75 8.52
CA THR A 147 -6.16 -16.73 7.86
C THR A 147 -4.98 -17.09 8.73
N SER A 148 -4.84 -18.38 8.97
CA SER A 148 -3.68 -18.96 9.63
C SER A 148 -2.54 -19.17 8.64
N CYS A 149 -1.34 -19.34 9.18
CA CYS A 149 -0.17 -19.64 8.36
C CYS A 149 -0.39 -20.84 7.41
N GLY A 150 0.12 -20.75 6.18
CA GLY A 150 -0.02 -21.79 5.16
C GLY A 150 -1.39 -21.84 4.49
N GLY A 151 -2.27 -20.89 4.81
CA GLY A 151 -3.54 -20.68 4.12
C GLY A 151 -3.36 -20.00 2.75
N GLY A 152 -4.41 -20.02 1.95
CA GLY A 152 -4.45 -19.30 0.67
C GLY A 152 -4.67 -17.79 0.83
N THR A 153 -4.79 -17.10 -0.30
CA THR A 153 -5.07 -15.66 -0.35
C THR A 153 -6.39 -15.31 0.33
N THR A 154 -6.39 -14.22 1.10
CA THR A 154 -7.55 -13.75 1.86
C THR A 154 -7.83 -12.29 1.60
N LEU A 155 -9.06 -11.98 1.22
CA LEU A 155 -9.56 -10.62 1.05
C LEU A 155 -9.98 -10.04 2.40
N VAL A 156 -9.48 -8.86 2.72
CA VAL A 156 -9.88 -8.06 3.89
C VAL A 156 -10.66 -6.85 3.40
N LEU A 157 -11.73 -6.53 4.12
CA LEU A 157 -12.56 -5.34 3.92
C LEU A 157 -12.78 -4.68 5.27
N ALA A 158 -12.46 -3.39 5.37
CA ALA A 158 -12.68 -2.63 6.59
C ALA A 158 -13.09 -1.19 6.29
N VAL A 159 -13.85 -0.59 7.20
CA VAL A 159 -14.25 0.82 7.12
C VAL A 159 -13.21 1.69 7.81
N VAL A 160 -12.74 2.70 7.10
CA VAL A 160 -11.84 3.75 7.57
C VAL A 160 -12.70 4.96 7.96
N PRO A 161 -12.72 5.37 9.24
CA PRO A 161 -13.47 6.55 9.67
C PRO A 161 -12.97 7.84 9.02
N THR A 162 -13.83 8.85 8.97
CA THR A 162 -13.47 10.22 8.58
C THR A 162 -12.34 10.78 9.45
N GLY A 163 -11.52 11.64 8.86
CA GLY A 163 -10.38 12.31 9.47
C GLY A 163 -9.05 11.59 9.22
N PRO A 164 -7.98 12.06 9.88
CA PRO A 164 -6.66 11.43 9.80
C PRO A 164 -6.70 10.06 10.47
N GLN A 165 -6.28 9.03 9.73
CA GLN A 165 -6.18 7.65 10.19
C GLN A 165 -4.83 7.06 9.79
N THR A 166 -4.42 6.04 10.54
CA THR A 166 -3.22 5.26 10.24
C THR A 166 -3.62 3.83 9.94
N LEU A 167 -3.37 3.35 8.72
CA LEU A 167 -3.54 1.94 8.35
C LEU A 167 -2.21 1.24 8.58
N ARG A 168 -2.19 0.19 9.41
CA ARG A 168 -0.93 -0.47 9.80
C ARG A 168 -1.02 -1.98 9.72
N TRP A 169 -0.10 -2.58 8.98
CA TRP A 169 0.11 -4.02 8.91
C TRP A 169 1.33 -4.39 9.72
N VAL A 170 1.21 -5.39 10.60
CA VAL A 170 2.30 -5.86 11.46
C VAL A 170 2.46 -7.35 11.30
N PHE A 171 3.56 -7.75 10.68
CA PHE A 171 4.02 -9.13 10.67
C PHE A 171 4.86 -9.37 11.91
N SER A 172 4.52 -10.40 12.69
CA SER A 172 5.27 -10.83 13.87
C SER A 172 5.80 -12.24 13.68
N LEU A 173 7.08 -12.44 13.97
CA LEU A 173 7.71 -13.75 14.05
C LEU A 173 7.96 -14.11 15.52
N HIS A 174 7.33 -15.19 15.97
CA HIS A 174 7.36 -15.65 17.37
C HIS A 174 8.32 -16.81 17.60
N LYS A 175 8.67 -17.57 16.55
CA LYS A 175 9.60 -18.71 16.64
C LYS A 175 10.58 -18.68 15.47
N ASP A 176 11.83 -19.08 15.75
CA ASP A 176 12.83 -19.32 14.72
C ASP A 176 12.43 -20.54 13.87
N GLY A 177 13.01 -20.64 12.66
CA GLY A 177 12.86 -21.81 11.83
C GLY A 177 13.53 -23.06 12.43
N PRO A 178 13.33 -24.25 11.82
CA PRO A 178 13.91 -25.49 12.29
C PRO A 178 15.44 -25.39 12.48
N GLY A 179 15.94 -25.91 13.60
CA GLY A 179 17.37 -25.87 13.92
C GLY A 179 17.92 -24.47 14.25
N GLY A 180 17.05 -23.49 14.55
CA GLY A 180 17.47 -22.11 14.88
C GLY A 180 17.86 -21.28 13.66
N MET A 181 17.50 -21.74 12.45
CA MET A 181 17.72 -21.00 11.22
C MET A 181 16.70 -19.85 11.08
N PRO A 182 17.00 -18.83 10.26
CA PRO A 182 16.02 -17.82 9.91
C PRO A 182 14.74 -18.44 9.37
N SER A 183 13.60 -17.91 9.81
CA SER A 183 12.31 -18.39 9.33
C SER A 183 12.09 -17.96 7.88
N MET A 184 11.42 -18.83 7.12
CA MET A 184 10.91 -18.52 5.78
C MET A 184 9.53 -17.87 5.83
N ALA A 185 8.97 -17.69 7.03
CA ALA A 185 7.67 -17.10 7.25
C ALA A 185 7.62 -15.68 6.68
N ARG A 186 6.55 -15.39 5.92
CA ARG A 186 6.37 -14.11 5.27
C ARG A 186 4.90 -13.79 5.11
N ALA A 187 4.54 -12.54 5.34
CA ALA A 187 3.27 -11.98 4.90
C ALA A 187 3.46 -11.23 3.58
N ARG A 188 2.50 -11.35 2.68
CA ARG A 188 2.43 -10.61 1.41
C ARG A 188 1.08 -9.90 1.33
N LEU A 189 1.09 -8.67 0.84
CA LEU A 189 -0.10 -7.86 0.56
C LEU A 189 -0.17 -7.55 -0.92
N GLU A 190 -1.38 -7.61 -1.45
CA GLU A 190 -1.71 -7.36 -2.85
C GLU A 190 -3.02 -6.60 -2.96
N ARG A 191 -3.25 -6.00 -4.12
CA ARG A 191 -4.54 -5.38 -4.48
C ARG A 191 -5.07 -4.42 -3.41
N LEU A 192 -4.18 -3.64 -2.81
CA LEU A 192 -4.56 -2.71 -1.75
C LEU A 192 -5.30 -1.52 -2.37
N ARG A 193 -6.49 -1.24 -1.86
CA ARG A 193 -7.32 -0.11 -2.27
C ARG A 193 -7.82 0.63 -1.04
N VAL A 194 -7.82 1.95 -1.10
CA VAL A 194 -8.35 2.82 -0.05
C VAL A 194 -9.19 3.91 -0.67
N GLY A 195 -10.49 3.97 -0.37
CA GLY A 195 -11.37 4.96 -0.99
C GLY A 195 -12.85 4.66 -0.80
N ASP A 196 -13.69 5.26 -1.64
CA ASP A 196 -15.14 5.04 -1.60
C ASP A 196 -15.49 3.52 -1.70
N PRO A 197 -16.34 2.98 -0.80
CA PRO A 197 -16.77 1.57 -0.80
C PRO A 197 -17.58 1.09 -2.00
N ARG A 198 -18.12 1.98 -2.84
CA ARG A 198 -19.06 1.61 -3.92
C ARG A 198 -18.36 1.28 -5.22
#